data_AF-A0AAV1KTD7-F1
#
_entry.id   AF-A0AAV1KTD7-F1
#
_cell.length_a   1.000
_cell.length_b   1.000
_cell.length_c   1.000
_cell.angle_alpha   90.00
_cell.angle_beta   90.00
_cell.angle_gamma   90.00
#
_symmetry.space_group_name_H-M   'P 1'
#
loop_
_entity.id
_entity.type
_entity.pdbx_description
1 polymer ?
#
loop_
_entity_poly.entity_id
_entity_poly.type
_entity_poly.pdbx_seq_one_letter_code
_entity_poly.pdbx_strand_id
1 'polypeptide(L)'
;MVLKRKYILAKKMTRTTAFRIVSSKMSATAKIFCQMQASQSGKKKHGRRFTLDEKISALSLYKPAPKAYRLLSNLCVLPSKRTLQNLLHNFDLNPGVNELIFDNLKNRVSKLPDNYKYCSLLFDEMAIGTGLTYDKKKR
;
A
#
# COMPACT_ATOMS: atom_id res chain seq x y z
N MET A 1 26.67 -18.89 -3.94
CA MET A 1 26.57 -18.84 -5.42
C MET A 1 25.15 -19.17 -5.94
N VAL A 2 24.46 -20.17 -5.38
CA VAL A 2 23.11 -20.64 -5.80
C VAL A 2 22.01 -19.56 -5.70
N LEU A 3 21.94 -18.79 -4.61
CA LEU A 3 20.94 -17.73 -4.44
C LEU A 3 21.04 -16.63 -5.51
N LYS A 4 22.27 -16.26 -5.88
CA LYS A 4 22.55 -15.23 -6.89
C LYS A 4 22.05 -15.69 -8.27
N ARG A 5 22.25 -16.97 -8.61
CA ARG A 5 21.69 -17.59 -9.83
C ARG A 5 20.17 -17.64 -9.82
N LYS A 6 19.54 -18.07 -8.72
CA LYS A 6 18.06 -18.08 -8.58
C LYS A 6 17.46 -16.68 -8.72
N TYR A 7 18.11 -15.67 -8.14
CA TYR A 7 17.71 -14.27 -8.29
C TYR A 7 17.83 -13.76 -9.75
N ILE A 8 18.94 -14.05 -10.42
CA ILE A 8 19.13 -13.70 -11.83
C ILE A 8 18.08 -14.40 -12.71
N LEU A 9 17.77 -15.67 -12.42
CA LEU A 9 16.74 -16.44 -13.10
C LEU A 9 15.34 -15.82 -12.90
N ALA A 10 14.99 -15.47 -11.66
CA ALA A 10 13.72 -14.81 -11.34
C ALA A 10 13.59 -13.45 -12.04
N LYS A 11 14.67 -12.67 -12.09
CA LYS A 11 14.72 -11.38 -12.82
C LYS A 11 14.57 -11.56 -14.34
N LYS A 12 15.13 -12.64 -14.90
CA LYS A 12 14.92 -13.01 -16.31
C LYS A 12 13.47 -13.45 -16.57
N MET A 13 12.87 -14.22 -15.66
CA MET A 13 11.48 -14.69 -15.76
C MET A 13 10.46 -13.55 -15.83
N THR A 14 10.67 -12.46 -15.06
CA THR A 14 9.77 -11.29 -15.12
C THR A 14 9.79 -10.59 -16.48
N ARG A 15 10.87 -10.74 -17.25
CA ARG A 15 11.04 -10.16 -18.60
C ARG A 15 10.65 -11.11 -19.72
N THR A 16 10.28 -12.34 -19.40
CA THR A 16 9.92 -13.35 -20.41
C THR A 16 8.57 -13.01 -21.04
N THR A 17 8.43 -13.33 -22.33
CA THR A 17 7.17 -13.20 -23.08
C THR A 17 6.01 -13.92 -22.39
N ALA A 18 6.26 -15.10 -21.82
CA ALA A 18 5.29 -15.86 -21.05
C ALA A 18 4.74 -15.08 -19.83
N PHE A 19 5.60 -14.44 -19.04
CA PHE A 19 5.16 -13.65 -17.88
C PHE A 19 4.32 -12.45 -18.30
N ARG A 20 4.63 -11.83 -19.44
CA ARG A 20 3.84 -10.72 -20.00
C ARG A 20 2.43 -11.17 -20.42
N ILE A 21 2.31 -12.34 -21.04
CA ILE A 21 1.02 -12.92 -21.47
C ILE A 21 0.16 -13.28 -20.26
N VAL A 22 0.76 -13.86 -19.21
CA VAL A 22 0.02 -14.15 -17.97
C VAL A 22 -0.39 -12.84 -17.28
N SER A 23 0.53 -11.89 -17.18
CA SER A 23 0.28 -10.59 -16.53
C SER A 23 -0.77 -9.73 -17.24
N SER A 24 -1.02 -9.92 -18.53
CA SER A 24 -2.03 -9.13 -19.26
C SER A 24 -3.47 -9.52 -18.89
N LYS A 25 -3.68 -10.72 -18.35
CA LYS A 25 -4.99 -11.20 -17.89
C LYS A 25 -5.24 -10.92 -16.40
N MET A 26 -4.26 -10.36 -15.68
CA MET A 26 -4.35 -10.12 -14.24
C MET A 26 -4.89 -8.74 -13.91
N SER A 27 -5.52 -8.61 -12.75
CA SER A 27 -5.83 -7.29 -12.18
C SER A 27 -4.54 -6.52 -11.88
N ALA A 28 -4.60 -5.18 -11.88
CA ALA A 28 -3.44 -4.34 -11.62
C ALA A 28 -2.75 -4.69 -10.28
N THR A 29 -3.53 -4.89 -9.23
CA THR A 29 -3.03 -5.25 -7.89
C THR A 29 -2.35 -6.63 -7.88
N ALA A 30 -2.95 -7.63 -8.55
CA ALA A 30 -2.38 -8.97 -8.65
C ALA A 30 -1.07 -8.96 -9.45
N LYS A 31 -1.00 -8.17 -10.53
CA LYS A 31 0.22 -7.97 -11.32
C LYS A 31 1.34 -7.37 -10.46
N ILE A 32 1.06 -6.31 -9.71
CA ILE A 32 2.02 -5.68 -8.78
C ILE A 32 2.49 -6.72 -7.75
N PHE A 33 1.58 -7.49 -7.17
CA PHE A 33 1.92 -8.52 -6.19
C PHE A 33 2.84 -9.60 -6.78
N CYS A 34 2.52 -10.15 -7.94
CA CYS A 34 3.34 -11.18 -8.59
C CYS A 34 4.71 -10.64 -9.02
N GLN A 35 4.78 -9.41 -9.54
CA GLN A 35 6.04 -8.74 -9.86
C GLN A 35 6.91 -8.52 -8.62
N MET A 36 6.29 -8.12 -7.49
CA MET A 36 6.97 -8.01 -6.20
C MET A 36 7.51 -9.36 -5.72
N GLN A 37 6.73 -10.45 -5.82
CA GLN A 37 7.20 -11.79 -5.48
C GLN A 37 8.40 -12.19 -6.34
N ALA A 38 8.30 -12.06 -7.65
CA ALA A 38 9.37 -12.45 -8.58
C ALA A 38 10.66 -11.64 -8.36
N SER A 39 10.54 -10.33 -8.15
CA SER A 39 11.70 -9.44 -8.03
C SER A 39 12.41 -9.51 -6.67
N GLN A 40 11.69 -9.84 -5.59
CA GLN A 40 12.22 -9.75 -4.22
C GLN A 40 12.50 -11.12 -3.55
N SER A 41 11.97 -12.24 -4.09
CA SER A 41 12.13 -13.57 -3.48
C SER A 41 13.58 -14.04 -3.37
N GLY A 42 14.43 -13.67 -4.32
CA GLY A 42 15.86 -14.04 -4.30
C GLY A 42 16.73 -13.19 -3.36
N LYS A 43 16.17 -12.16 -2.71
CA LYS A 43 16.92 -11.24 -1.84
C LYS A 43 16.75 -11.59 -0.37
N LYS A 44 17.82 -11.35 0.42
CA LYS A 44 17.76 -11.42 1.89
C LYS A 44 16.65 -10.50 2.43
N LYS A 45 16.02 -10.88 3.55
CA LYS A 45 14.88 -10.14 4.16
C LYS A 45 15.13 -8.62 4.28
N HIS A 46 16.30 -8.21 4.78
CA HIS A 46 16.69 -6.79 4.94
C HIS A 46 17.18 -6.10 3.64
N GLY A 47 17.48 -6.89 2.60
CA GLY A 47 17.92 -6.40 1.29
C GLY A 47 16.77 -6.17 0.30
N ARG A 48 15.52 -6.45 0.69
CA ARG A 48 14.35 -6.22 -0.14
C ARG A 48 14.07 -4.72 -0.24
N ARG A 49 13.73 -4.27 -1.45
CA ARG A 49 13.41 -2.87 -1.75
C ARG A 49 12.10 -2.85 -2.51
N PHE A 50 11.11 -2.19 -1.93
CA PHE A 50 9.76 -2.12 -2.46
C PHE A 50 9.49 -0.75 -3.06
N THR A 51 8.78 -0.72 -4.19
CA THR A 51 8.31 0.51 -4.83
C THR A 51 7.15 1.11 -4.03
N LEU A 52 6.73 2.33 -4.37
CA LEU A 52 5.59 2.98 -3.71
C LEU A 52 4.30 2.18 -3.96
N ASP A 53 4.03 1.78 -5.21
CA ASP A 53 2.82 1.03 -5.58
C ASP A 53 2.74 -0.33 -4.89
N GLU A 54 3.88 -1.02 -4.76
CA GLU A 54 3.98 -2.27 -4.00
C GLU A 54 3.63 -2.07 -2.53
N LYS A 55 4.10 -0.97 -1.93
CA LYS A 55 3.79 -0.63 -0.53
C LYS A 55 2.32 -0.22 -0.37
N ILE A 56 1.75 0.53 -1.30
CA ILE A 56 0.32 0.91 -1.27
C ILE A 56 -0.57 -0.32 -1.40
N SER A 57 -0.24 -1.23 -2.33
CA SER A 57 -0.93 -2.53 -2.48
C SER A 57 -0.82 -3.39 -1.21
N ALA A 58 0.35 -3.44 -0.58
CA ALA A 58 0.50 -4.14 0.71
C ALA A 58 -0.26 -3.44 1.85
N LEU A 59 -0.32 -2.11 1.85
CA LEU A 59 -1.03 -1.32 2.85
C LEU A 59 -2.55 -1.52 2.78
N SER A 60 -3.11 -1.60 1.57
CA SER A 60 -4.55 -1.86 1.37
C SER A 60 -4.96 -3.23 1.89
N LEU A 61 -4.06 -4.22 1.91
CA LEU A 61 -4.29 -5.52 2.55
C LEU A 61 -4.08 -5.47 4.08
N TYR A 62 -3.06 -4.76 4.54
CA TYR A 62 -2.71 -4.69 5.97
C TYR A 62 -3.76 -3.96 6.82
N LYS A 63 -4.33 -2.86 6.31
CA LYS A 63 -5.29 -2.03 7.04
C LYS A 63 -6.57 -2.76 7.48
N PRO A 64 -7.30 -3.47 6.59
CA PRO A 64 -8.51 -4.18 6.99
C PRO A 64 -8.21 -5.46 7.80
N ALA A 65 -7.11 -6.16 7.50
CA ALA A 65 -6.84 -7.48 8.07
C ALA A 65 -5.38 -7.67 8.52
N PRO A 66 -4.93 -7.02 9.61
CA PRO A 66 -3.53 -7.08 10.05
C PRO A 66 -3.09 -8.48 10.50
N LYS A 67 -4.02 -9.28 11.05
CA LYS A 67 -3.75 -10.68 11.45
C LYS A 67 -3.48 -11.56 10.23
N ALA A 68 -4.32 -11.45 9.20
CA ALA A 68 -4.15 -12.17 7.94
C ALA A 68 -2.86 -11.75 7.23
N TYR A 69 -2.55 -10.45 7.21
CA TYR A 69 -1.30 -9.94 6.64
C TYR A 69 -0.07 -10.54 7.34
N ARG A 70 -0.09 -10.69 8.68
CA ARG A 70 1.00 -11.33 9.42
C ARG A 70 1.19 -12.79 8.98
N LEU A 71 0.12 -13.54 8.83
CA LEU A 71 0.17 -14.91 8.33
C LEU A 71 0.74 -14.95 6.90
N LEU A 72 0.22 -14.10 6.01
CA LEU A 72 0.67 -14.02 4.63
C LEU A 72 2.14 -13.61 4.52
N SER A 73 2.64 -12.76 5.43
CA SER A 73 4.03 -12.30 5.43
C SER A 73 5.06 -13.40 5.75
N ASN A 74 4.61 -14.54 6.29
CA ASN A 74 5.45 -15.72 6.48
C ASN A 74 5.59 -16.54 5.20
N LEU A 75 4.58 -16.48 4.32
CA LEU A 75 4.50 -17.27 3.08
C LEU A 75 4.98 -16.49 1.86
N CYS A 76 4.66 -15.21 1.81
CA CYS A 76 4.90 -14.32 0.69
C CYS A 76 5.90 -13.21 1.04
N VAL A 77 6.58 -12.69 0.03
CA VAL A 77 7.46 -11.54 0.15
C VAL A 77 6.63 -10.27 0.28
N LEU A 78 6.53 -9.76 1.50
CA LEU A 78 5.77 -8.56 1.82
C LEU A 78 6.62 -7.51 2.57
N PRO A 79 6.26 -6.22 2.46
CA PRO A 79 6.79 -5.17 3.32
C PRO A 79 6.54 -5.46 4.80
N SER A 80 7.49 -5.06 5.65
CA SER A 80 7.32 -5.20 7.10
C SER A 80 6.27 -4.23 7.63
N LYS A 81 5.64 -4.55 8.76
CA LYS A 81 4.72 -3.64 9.48
C LYS A 81 5.36 -2.26 9.72
N ARG A 82 6.65 -2.23 10.12
CA ARG A 82 7.40 -0.98 10.32
C ARG A 82 7.49 -0.15 9.05
N THR A 83 7.74 -0.80 7.90
CA THR A 83 7.78 -0.13 6.59
C THR A 83 6.43 0.52 6.24
N LEU A 84 5.33 -0.19 6.49
CA LEU A 84 3.98 0.32 6.24
C LEU A 84 3.60 1.45 7.21
N GLN A 85 3.98 1.36 8.48
CA GLN A 85 3.78 2.43 9.47
C GLN A 85 4.58 3.68 9.13
N ASN A 86 5.82 3.52 8.66
CA ASN A 86 6.61 4.65 8.20
C ASN A 86 6.01 5.31 6.96
N LEU A 87 5.43 4.53 6.03
CA LEU A 87 4.72 5.08 4.88
C LEU A 87 3.54 5.94 5.31
N LEU A 88 2.76 5.48 6.30
CA LEU A 88 1.63 6.23 6.85
C LEU A 88 2.06 7.50 7.59
N HIS A 89 3.24 7.48 8.22
CA HIS A 89 3.76 8.64 8.93
C HIS A 89 4.08 9.81 7.99
N ASN A 90 4.34 9.54 6.71
CA ASN A 90 4.53 10.60 5.72
C ASN A 90 3.22 11.31 5.37
N PHE A 91 2.08 10.85 5.88
CA PHE A 91 0.78 11.46 5.66
C PHE A 91 0.41 12.32 6.86
N ASP A 92 0.56 13.64 6.71
CA ASP A 92 0.26 14.60 7.77
C ASP A 92 -1.25 14.77 7.94
N LEU A 93 -1.77 14.22 9.04
CA LEU A 93 -3.13 14.43 9.50
C LEU A 93 -3.12 15.48 10.60
N ASN A 94 -3.59 16.68 10.27
CA ASN A 94 -3.76 17.76 11.21
C ASN A 94 -5.24 17.93 11.59
N PRO A 95 -5.52 18.49 12.78
CA PRO A 95 -6.88 18.85 13.15
C PRO A 95 -7.50 19.81 12.14
N GLY A 96 -8.82 19.75 11.98
CA GLY A 96 -9.55 20.56 11.01
C GLY A 96 -9.68 19.89 9.65
N VAL A 97 -9.84 20.71 8.61
CA VAL A 97 -10.11 20.25 7.25
C VAL A 97 -8.80 19.89 6.54
N ASN A 98 -8.74 18.70 5.96
CA ASN A 98 -7.59 18.27 5.17
C ASN A 98 -7.78 18.65 3.70
N GLU A 99 -7.07 19.70 3.26
CA GLU A 99 -7.13 20.22 1.89
C GLU A 99 -6.79 19.16 0.84
N LEU A 100 -5.81 18.29 1.10
CA LEU A 100 -5.43 17.21 0.16
C LEU A 100 -6.60 16.25 -0.10
N ILE A 101 -7.42 15.96 0.92
CA ILE A 101 -8.60 15.11 0.75
C ILE A 101 -9.66 15.85 -0.07
N PHE A 102 -9.88 17.14 0.21
CA PHE A 102 -10.85 17.95 -0.53
C PHE A 102 -10.45 18.17 -1.99
N ASP A 103 -9.17 18.36 -2.30
CA ASP A 103 -8.67 18.47 -3.67
C ASP A 103 -8.89 17.18 -4.46
N ASN A 104 -8.61 16.03 -3.84
CA ASN A 104 -8.88 14.73 -4.43
C ASN A 104 -10.38 14.51 -4.64
N LEU A 105 -11.22 14.97 -3.72
CA LEU A 105 -12.67 14.90 -3.85
C LEU A 105 -13.15 15.80 -5.00
N LYS A 106 -12.68 17.04 -5.08
CA LYS A 106 -13.00 18.00 -6.15
C LYS A 106 -12.67 17.43 -7.53
N ASN A 107 -11.52 16.78 -7.67
CA ASN A 107 -11.09 16.11 -8.91
C ASN A 107 -11.97 14.91 -9.31
N ARG A 108 -12.63 14.25 -8.36
CA ARG A 108 -13.60 13.20 -8.64
C ARG A 108 -14.97 13.76 -8.96
N VAL A 109 -15.43 14.74 -8.18
CA VAL A 109 -16.74 15.38 -8.34
C VAL A 109 -16.85 16.15 -9.65
N SER A 110 -15.75 16.72 -10.16
CA SER A 110 -15.73 17.38 -11.47
C SER A 110 -16.07 16.44 -12.64
N LYS A 111 -15.90 15.13 -12.46
CA LYS A 111 -16.23 14.10 -13.46
C LYS A 111 -17.65 13.54 -13.31
N LEU A 112 -18.37 13.92 -12.25
CA LEU A 112 -19.73 13.45 -11.99
C LEU A 112 -20.76 14.35 -12.68
N PRO A 113 -21.90 13.80 -13.12
CA PRO A 113 -23.04 14.60 -13.57
C PRO A 113 -23.58 15.49 -12.45
N ASP A 114 -24.18 16.63 -12.80
CA ASP A 114 -24.63 17.65 -11.82
C ASP A 114 -25.59 17.09 -10.76
N ASN A 115 -26.46 16.16 -11.15
CA ASN A 115 -27.41 15.52 -10.23
C ASN A 115 -26.73 14.76 -9.08
N TYR A 116 -25.48 14.32 -9.26
CA TYR A 116 -24.70 13.58 -8.25
C TYR A 116 -23.77 14.49 -7.43
N LYS A 117 -23.80 15.82 -7.64
CA LYS A 117 -22.96 16.77 -6.90
C LYS A 117 -23.60 17.22 -5.58
N TYR A 118 -24.92 17.05 -5.44
CA TYR A 118 -25.65 17.38 -4.22
C TYR A 118 -25.33 16.35 -3.13
N CYS A 119 -24.87 16.80 -1.97
CA CYS A 119 -24.62 15.96 -0.81
C CYS A 119 -25.09 16.67 0.47
N SER A 120 -25.39 15.89 1.51
CA SER A 120 -25.65 16.40 2.85
C SER A 120 -24.42 16.20 3.72
N LEU A 121 -24.00 17.25 4.43
CA LEU A 121 -22.90 17.17 5.39
C LEU A 121 -23.49 16.86 6.78
N LEU A 122 -23.16 15.68 7.30
CA LEU A 122 -23.57 15.22 8.61
C LEU A 122 -22.33 15.07 9.48
N PHE A 123 -22.37 15.61 10.69
CA PHE A 123 -21.30 15.49 11.67
C PHE A 123 -21.91 15.26 13.05
N ASP A 124 -21.21 14.47 13.86
CA ASP A 124 -21.55 14.15 15.24
C ASP A 124 -20.26 14.03 16.04
N GLU A 125 -20.34 14.25 17.35
CA GLU A 125 -19.20 14.18 18.26
C GLU A 125 -19.06 12.79 18.85
N MET A 126 -17.83 12.35 19.12
CA MET A 126 -17.55 11.07 19.76
C MET A 126 -16.80 11.31 21.07
N ALA A 127 -17.34 10.83 22.18
CA ALA A 127 -16.64 10.84 23.46
C ALA A 127 -15.39 9.95 23.40
N ILE A 128 -14.24 10.51 23.73
CA ILE A 128 -12.95 9.82 23.80
C ILE A 128 -12.45 9.76 25.25
N GLY A 129 -11.67 8.74 25.60
CA GLY A 129 -11.10 8.61 26.93
C GLY A 129 -10.14 9.76 27.25
N THR A 130 -10.29 10.36 28.43
CA THR A 130 -9.39 11.44 28.89
C THR A 130 -8.03 10.86 29.27
N GLY A 131 -6.96 11.38 28.67
CA GLY A 131 -5.60 10.98 28.98
C GLY A 131 -4.56 11.86 28.30
N LEU A 132 -3.40 12.03 28.92
CA LEU A 132 -2.29 12.77 28.35
C LEU A 132 -1.47 11.86 27.43
N THR A 133 -1.37 12.21 26.15
CA THR A 133 -0.55 11.49 25.17
C THR A 133 0.54 12.39 24.59
N TYR A 134 1.76 11.87 24.48
CA TYR A 134 2.89 12.56 23.86
C TYR A 134 3.30 11.88 22.56
N ASP A 135 3.27 12.62 21.45
CA ASP A 135 3.81 12.15 20.17
C ASP A 135 5.30 12.46 20.08
N LYS A 136 6.12 11.40 19.99
CA LYS A 136 7.59 11.52 19.91
C LYS A 136 8.08 12.00 18.54
N LYS A 137 7.24 11.94 17.50
CA LYS A 137 7.66 12.20 16.11
C LYS A 137 7.23 13.56 15.57
N LYS A 138 6.20 14.19 16.16
CA LYS A 138 5.88 15.60 15.99
C LYS A 138 6.79 16.41 16.94
N ARG A 139 7.98 16.78 16.46
CA ARG A 139 8.91 17.66 17.15
C ARG A 139 9.09 18.95 16.34
#